data_AF-A0A970VFC2-F1
#
_entry.id   AF-A0A970VFC2-F1
#
_cell.length_a   1.000
_cell.length_b   1.000
_cell.length_c   1.000
_cell.angle_alpha   90.00
_cell.angle_beta   90.00
_cell.angle_gamma   90.00
#
_symmetry.space_group_name_H-M   'P 1'
#
loop_
_entity.id
_entity.type
_entity.pdbx_description
1 polymer ?
#
loop_
_entity_poly.entity_id
_entity_poly.type
_entity_poly.pdbx_seq_one_letter_code
_entity_poly.pdbx_strand_id
1 'polypeptide(L)' 'MLVYKGNYLYKVAYGKGFTVDGEQLPMEYPRLISPYGRIPRKPEEVRIEWEGHYLYHNFDKLIREHGPVG' A
#
# COMPACT_ATOMS: atom_id res chain seq x y z
N MET A 1 -3.47 12.62 -19.24
CA MET A 1 -4.39 12.92 -18.11
C MET A 1 -5.77 12.49 -18.55
N LEU A 2 -6.45 11.67 -17.76
CA LEU A 2 -7.81 11.21 -18.07
C LEU A 2 -8.80 12.02 -17.25
N VAL A 3 -9.86 12.50 -17.90
CA VAL A 3 -10.90 13.34 -17.31
C VAL A 3 -12.25 12.70 -17.58
N TYR A 4 -13.07 12.60 -16.54
CA TYR A 4 -14.43 12.08 -16.64
C TYR A 4 -15.38 12.97 -15.82
N LYS A 5 -16.52 13.34 -16.41
CA LYS A 5 -17.57 14.12 -15.73
C LYS A 5 -18.84 13.29 -15.66
N GLY A 6 -19.14 12.82 -14.44
CA GLY A 6 -20.43 12.29 -14.05
C GLY A 6 -21.09 13.28 -13.08
N ASN A 7 -21.54 12.78 -11.92
CA ASN A 7 -21.98 13.63 -10.81
C ASN A 7 -20.85 14.56 -10.32
N TYR A 8 -19.61 14.05 -10.29
CA TYR A 8 -18.40 14.79 -9.94
C TYR A 8 -17.45 14.88 -11.14
N LEU A 9 -16.53 15.84 -11.11
CA LEU A 9 -15.42 15.97 -12.06
C LEU A 9 -14.21 15.18 -11.55
N TYR A 10 -13.95 14.05 -12.20
CA TYR A 10 -12.84 13.18 -11.88
C TYR A 10 -11.66 13.48 -12.82
N LYS A 11 -10.46 13.65 -12.27
CA LYS A 11 -9.22 13.75 -13.06
C LYS A 11 -8.17 12.82 -12.48
N VAL A 12 -7.53 12.02 -13.33
CA VAL A 12 -6.42 11.15 -12.95
C VAL A 12 -5.21 11.40 -13.84
N ALA A 13 -4.04 11.47 -13.21
CA ALA A 13 -2.76 11.48 -13.88
C ALA A 13 -1.92 10.31 -13.36
N TYR A 14 -1.53 9.41 -14.27
CA TYR A 14 -0.69 8.26 -13.94
C TYR A 14 0.60 8.70 -13.26
N GLY A 15 0.94 8.03 -12.14
CA GLY A 15 2.11 8.36 -11.31
C GLY A 15 2.02 9.68 -10.55
N LYS A 16 0.88 10.38 -10.60
CA LYS A 16 0.67 11.65 -9.90
C LYS A 16 -0.49 11.51 -8.93
N GLY A 17 -1.58 12.23 -9.17
CA GLY A 17 -2.71 12.32 -8.28
C GLY A 17 -4.03 12.01 -8.97
N PHE A 18 -5.02 11.78 -8.11
CA PHE A 18 -6.43 11.70 -8.46
C PHE A 18 -7.19 12.85 -7.80
N THR A 19 -8.00 13.60 -8.55
CA THR A 19 -8.80 14.70 -8.03
C THR A 19 -10.29 14.44 -8.22
N VAL A 20 -11.11 14.85 -7.26
CA VAL A 20 -12.58 14.89 -7.33
C VAL A 20 -13.02 16.33 -7.16
N ASP A 21 -13.74 16.89 -8.14
CA ASP A 21 -14.15 18.31 -8.18
C ASP A 21 -13.01 19.31 -7.94
N GLY A 22 -11.79 18.93 -8.35
CA GLY A 22 -10.59 19.74 -8.19
C GLY A 22 -9.86 19.53 -6.86
N GLU A 23 -10.44 18.82 -5.90
CA GLU A 23 -9.78 18.44 -4.66
C GLU A 23 -8.88 17.22 -4.87
N GLN A 24 -7.60 17.36 -4.52
CA GLN A 24 -6.62 16.28 -4.60
C GLN A 24 -6.85 15.27 -3.49
N LEU A 25 -7.15 14.02 -3.84
CA LEU A 25 -7.28 12.97 -2.86
C LEU A 25 -5.89 12.50 -2.37
N PRO A 26 -5.76 12.14 -1.08
CA PRO A 26 -4.54 11.57 -0.53
C PRO A 26 -4.20 10.26 -1.25
N MET A 27 -2.99 10.19 -1.82
CA MET A 27 -2.47 8.98 -2.45
C MET A 27 -1.67 8.11 -1.48
N GLU A 28 -1.47 8.59 -0.25
CA GLU A 28 -0.78 7.90 0.83
C GLU A 28 -1.77 7.03 1.62
N TYR A 29 -1.94 5.79 1.17
CA TYR A 29 -2.69 4.76 1.89
C TYR A 29 -1.77 3.57 2.21
N PRO A 30 -1.88 2.94 3.39
CA PRO A 30 -1.09 1.76 3.73
C PRO A 30 -1.34 0.64 2.70
N ARG A 31 -0.30 -0.13 2.40
CA ARG A 31 -0.40 -1.27 1.47
C ARG A 31 -1.19 -2.43 2.07
N LEU A 32 -1.16 -2.58 3.39
CA LEU A 32 -1.96 -3.57 4.11
C LEU A 32 -2.50 -2.95 5.40
N ILE A 33 -3.78 -3.20 5.65
CA ILE A 33 -4.42 -3.02 6.96
C ILE A 33 -5.06 -4.37 7.29
N SER A 34 -4.53 -5.07 8.29
CA SER A 34 -5.06 -6.36 8.73
C SER A 34 -4.86 -6.54 10.25
N PRO A 35 -5.47 -7.57 10.86
CA PRO A 35 -5.18 -7.92 12.26
C PRO A 35 -3.70 -8.22 12.52
N TYR A 36 -2.96 -8.59 11.47
CA TYR A 36 -1.55 -8.95 11.54
C TYR A 36 -0.61 -7.75 11.34
N GLY A 37 -1.15 -6.55 11.17
CA GLY A 37 -0.38 -5.31 11.16
C GLY A 37 -0.84 -4.28 10.14
N ARG A 38 -0.20 -3.11 10.21
CA ARG A 38 -0.39 -2.00 9.29
C ARG A 38 0.90 -1.75 8.52
N ILE A 39 0.90 -2.08 7.24
CA ILE A 39 2.08 -1.94 6.36
C ILE A 39 1.95 -0.64 5.57
N PRO A 40 2.95 0.26 5.58
CA PRO A 40 2.89 1.52 4.83
C PRO A 40 2.82 1.29 3.31
N ARG A 41 2.55 2.34 2.52
CA ARG A 41 2.42 2.27 1.06
C ARG A 41 3.68 1.78 0.36
N LYS A 42 4.86 2.07 0.94
CA LYS A 42 6.21 1.75 0.46
C LYS A 42 7.09 1.33 1.65
N PRO A 43 6.88 0.13 2.21
CA PRO A 43 7.70 -0.37 3.31
C PRO A 43 9.11 -0.72 2.80
N GLU A 44 10.14 -0.45 3.61
CA GLU A 44 11.49 -1.00 3.41
C GLU A 44 11.49 -2.51 3.71
N GLU A 45 10.80 -2.89 4.79
CA GLU A 45 10.58 -4.27 5.18
C GLU A 45 9.15 -4.54 5.68
N VAL A 46 8.76 -5.81 5.57
CA VAL A 46 7.49 -6.34 6.05
C VAL A 46 7.78 -7.55 6.90
N ARG A 47 7.26 -7.54 8.13
CA ARG A 47 7.25 -8.69 9.03
C ARG A 47 5.83 -8.94 9.51
N ILE A 48 5.38 -10.17 9.34
CA ILE A 48 4.07 -10.64 9.80
C ILE A 48 4.30 -11.92 10.60
N GLU A 49 3.69 -12.01 11.78
CA GLU A 49 3.71 -13.21 12.61
C GLU A 49 2.29 -13.64 12.96
N TRP A 50 2.01 -14.93 12.86
CA TRP A 50 0.70 -15.51 13.15
C TRP A 50 0.81 -16.99 13.48
N GLU A 51 0.14 -17.44 14.55
CA GLU A 51 0.05 -18.87 14.95
C GLU A 51 1.41 -19.58 14.99
N GLY A 52 2.45 -18.92 15.52
CA GLY A 52 3.80 -19.49 15.59
C GLY A 52 4.51 -19.59 14.24
N HIS A 53 4.04 -18.88 13.22
CA HIS A 53 4.70 -18.74 11.93
C HIS A 53 5.05 -17.29 11.61
N TYR A 54 6.07 -17.08 10.78
CA TYR A 54 6.46 -15.76 10.30
C TYR A 54 6.58 -15.70 8.78
N LEU A 55 6.36 -14.49 8.25
CA LEU A 55 6.73 -14.06 6.92
C LEU A 55 7.56 -12.78 7.05
N TYR A 56 8.78 -12.80 6.51
CA TYR A 56 9.67 -11.65 6.45
C TYR A 56 10.02 -11.33 5.00
N HIS A 57 10.01 -10.04 4.68
CA HIS A 57 10.44 -9.55 3.39
C HIS A 57 11.17 -8.21 3.54
N ASN A 58 12.36 -8.11 2.95
CA ASN A 58 13.10 -6.86 2.85
C ASN A 58 13.24 -6.52 1.37
N PHE A 59 12.65 -5.40 0.94
CA PHE A 59 12.58 -5.04 -0.48
C PHE A 59 13.93 -4.54 -1.01
N ASP A 60 14.73 -3.87 -0.17
CA ASP A 60 16.02 -3.32 -0.57
C ASP A 60 17.09 -4.41 -0.69
N LYS A 61 17.07 -5.38 0.22
CA LYS A 61 18.00 -6.51 0.24
C LYS A 61 17.53 -7.72 -0.57
N LEU A 62 16.32 -7.65 -1.14
CA LEU A 62 15.68 -8.76 -1.87
C LEU A 62 15.58 -10.06 -1.04
N ILE A 63 15.45 -9.92 0.28
CA ILE A 63 15.34 -11.07 1.19
C ILE A 63 13.87 -11.45 1.31
N ARG A 64 13.58 -12.75 1.24
CA ARG A 64 12.26 -13.31 1.55
C ARG A 64 12.45 -14.57 2.37
N GLU A 65 11.91 -14.57 3.57
CA GLU A 65 12.01 -15.66 4.53
C GLU A 65 10.64 -15.98 5.11
N HIS A 66 10.41 -17.24 5.43
CA HIS A 66 9.23 -17.68 6.13
C HIS A 66 9.51 -18.99 6.86
N GLY A 67 8.79 -19.24 7.94
CA GLY A 67 9.01 -20.45 8.73
C GLY A 67 8.25 -20.44 10.04
N PRO A 68 8.48 -21.45 10.90
CA PRO A 68 8.05 -21.40 12.29
C PRO A 68 8.84 -20.32 13.06
N VAL A 69 8.20 -19.69 14.04
CA VAL A 69 8.85 -18.86 15.05
C VAL A 69 9.56 -19.83 16.00
N GLY A 70 10.89 -19.77 16.01
CA GLY A 70 11.76 -20.62 16.84
C GLY A 70 11.93 -20.13 18.26
#